data_AF-A0A3D2SCI7-F1
#
_entry.id   AF-A0A3D2SCI7-F1
#
_cell.length_a   1.000
_cell.length_b   1.000
_cell.length_c   1.000
_cell.angle_alpha   90.00
_cell.angle_beta   90.00
_cell.angle_gamma   90.00
#
_symmetry.space_group_name_H-M   'P 1'
#
loop_
_entity.id
_entity.type
_entity.pdbx_description
1 polymer ?
#
loop_
_entity_poly.entity_id
_entity_poly.type
_entity_poly.pdbx_seq_one_letter_code
_entity_poly.pdbx_strand_id
1 'polypeptide(L)'
;MSQVTSSSVVEWAKDFLNKAKSELTPEEVKEQKKFASLVQTPEYKTFLSKMLDESSQIRNNSKLNKRVRQIIHEYGIPDFFSPGDRFLIRLYMAGGYLFPSIAMPIFKSKLRSETDKIIISEERPRLTQHLAGRWQNNIGQNVNLLGEVVLGDTEARHRYEHYLEALEMPDVNYISIKLSGIYAQIKSLSYEQNKRELIEMVSAIYRKAMQQTYTNHEGKQTYKFVNLDMEEYKDMELTYDVFIETLSLPEFKNYSAGIVVQAYLPDAESNFNRLLTFSKKRAAEGGAPIKMRLVKGCNLQMESIISSMRGWENPILPTKIEVDANYMHILDLALKPENTKVLHIGVASHNFFTIAYAHLLCEQNAVTEGVTFEMLEGMANHLPRVMRQLQKNIILYTPVVKAEHFLNAVSYLVRRLDENTGKENFLTYTFNLKLDSDKWLFLKEQFEEAYLLKDTVNTKPYRTQNRMNPQSSALPLEERLKGPFANEPDTDLDLPWNREWALAVLNKWKTKVNATNFVVPVQIGDKEVLTMNKRTYTDRSRENQVDVCE
;
A
#
# COMPACT_ATOMS: atom_id res chain seq x y z
N MET A 1 -6.40 28.25 22.76
CA MET A 1 -5.28 27.31 22.94
C MET A 1 -4.23 27.64 21.91
N SER A 2 -2.95 27.57 22.25
CA SER A 2 -1.83 27.86 21.34
C SER A 2 -1.81 26.85 20.19
N GLN A 3 -1.57 27.33 18.98
CA GLN A 3 -1.35 26.49 17.78
C GLN A 3 -0.19 25.51 18.03
N VAL A 4 -0.34 24.24 17.59
CA VAL A 4 0.77 23.26 17.58
C VAL A 4 1.94 23.88 16.84
N THR A 5 3.09 24.06 17.51
CA THR A 5 4.30 24.64 16.91
C THR A 5 5.33 23.57 16.58
N SER A 6 6.19 23.81 15.59
CA SER A 6 7.32 22.91 15.29
C SER A 6 8.15 22.59 16.54
N SER A 7 8.46 23.59 17.36
CA SER A 7 9.20 23.41 18.62
C SER A 7 8.50 22.46 19.59
N SER A 8 7.17 22.57 19.76
CA SER A 8 6.41 21.67 20.64
C SER A 8 6.42 20.22 20.15
N VAL A 9 6.38 20.02 18.84
CA VAL A 9 6.45 18.70 18.20
C VAL A 9 7.83 18.08 18.40
N VAL A 10 8.88 18.87 18.19
CA VAL A 10 10.27 18.44 18.41
C VAL A 10 10.45 18.02 19.86
N GLU A 11 9.99 18.82 20.82
CA GLU A 11 10.15 18.52 22.25
C GLU A 11 9.42 17.23 22.65
N TRP A 12 8.19 17.04 22.18
CA TRP A 12 7.47 15.78 22.38
C TRP A 12 8.22 14.59 21.77
N ALA A 13 8.78 14.75 20.56
CA ALA A 13 9.53 13.70 19.90
C ALA A 13 10.82 13.32 20.66
N LYS A 14 11.48 14.29 21.33
CA LYS A 14 12.63 14.01 22.21
C LYS A 14 12.21 13.15 23.40
N ASP A 15 11.12 13.53 24.07
CA ASP A 15 10.59 12.80 25.23
C ASP A 15 10.16 11.39 24.83
N PHE A 16 9.51 11.26 23.68
CA PHE A 16 9.10 9.97 23.13
C PHE A 16 10.30 9.08 22.81
N LEU A 17 11.36 9.62 22.19
CA LEU A 17 12.60 8.87 21.93
C LEU A 17 13.25 8.38 23.23
N ASN A 18 13.28 9.21 24.28
CA ASN A 18 13.85 8.84 25.57
C ASN A 18 13.06 7.71 26.24
N LYS A 19 11.72 7.79 26.25
CA LYS A 19 10.84 6.71 26.74
C LYS A 19 10.95 5.44 25.91
N ALA A 20 11.04 5.57 24.60
CA ALA A 20 11.25 4.43 23.69
C ALA A 20 12.54 3.68 23.99
N LYS A 21 13.62 4.38 24.33
CA LYS A 21 14.89 3.75 24.71
C LYS A 21 14.81 3.00 26.03
N SER A 22 14.10 3.52 27.02
CA SER A 22 13.96 2.84 28.32
C SER A 22 13.13 1.55 28.24
N GLU A 23 12.28 1.41 27.22
CA GLU A 23 11.47 0.22 27.00
C GLU A 23 12.22 -0.90 26.24
N LEU A 24 13.43 -0.66 25.72
CA LEU A 24 14.16 -1.65 24.93
C LEU A 24 14.67 -2.81 25.79
N THR A 25 14.33 -4.03 25.38
CA THR A 25 14.90 -5.26 25.95
C THR A 25 16.30 -5.55 25.38
N PRO A 26 17.17 -6.30 26.09
CA PRO A 26 18.48 -6.71 25.57
C PRO A 26 18.42 -7.42 24.22
N GLU A 27 17.41 -8.25 24.00
CA GLU A 27 17.14 -8.94 22.75
C GLU A 27 16.78 -7.96 21.62
N GLU A 28 15.92 -6.99 21.90
CA GLU A 28 15.56 -5.93 20.94
C GLU A 28 16.77 -5.05 20.61
N VAL A 29 17.64 -4.72 21.57
CA VAL A 29 18.88 -3.97 21.29
C VAL A 29 19.79 -4.74 20.33
N LYS A 30 19.91 -6.07 20.49
CA LYS A 30 20.69 -6.92 19.56
C LYS A 30 20.07 -6.93 18.17
N GLU A 31 18.75 -7.00 18.09
CA GLU A 31 17.98 -6.97 16.85
C GLU A 31 18.11 -5.62 16.12
N GLN A 32 18.01 -4.51 16.85
CA GLN A 32 18.23 -3.18 16.29
C GLN A 32 19.63 -3.04 15.69
N LYS A 33 20.68 -3.58 16.34
CA LYS A 33 22.03 -3.59 15.77
C LYS A 33 22.11 -4.38 14.46
N LYS A 34 21.43 -5.52 14.37
CA LYS A 34 21.34 -6.33 13.15
C LYS A 34 20.69 -5.53 12.01
N PHE A 35 19.53 -4.91 12.26
CA PHE A 35 18.87 -4.08 11.24
C PHE A 35 19.68 -2.84 10.88
N ALA A 36 20.31 -2.18 11.85
CA ALA A 36 21.17 -1.02 11.60
C ALA A 36 22.34 -1.37 10.66
N SER A 37 22.96 -2.54 10.82
CA SER A 37 23.99 -3.03 9.89
C SER A 37 23.42 -3.27 8.49
N LEU A 38 22.29 -3.97 8.39
CA LEU A 38 21.63 -4.25 7.11
C LEU A 38 21.30 -2.96 6.33
N VAL A 39 20.92 -1.90 7.05
CA VAL A 39 20.57 -0.60 6.49
C VAL A 39 21.82 0.21 6.09
N GLN A 40 22.89 0.16 6.87
CA GLN A 40 24.09 0.98 6.64
C GLN A 40 24.97 0.45 5.51
N THR A 41 24.85 -0.83 5.15
CA THR A 41 25.67 -1.47 4.12
C THR A 41 24.78 -1.91 2.94
N PRO A 42 24.76 -1.16 1.82
CA PRO A 42 23.89 -1.45 0.66
C PRO A 42 24.05 -2.88 0.09
N GLU A 43 25.24 -3.44 0.17
CA GLU A 43 25.55 -4.80 -0.29
C GLU A 43 24.79 -5.86 0.52
N TYR A 44 24.60 -5.65 1.82
CA TYR A 44 23.90 -6.59 2.70
C TYR A 44 22.41 -6.67 2.37
N LYS A 45 21.82 -5.55 1.96
CA LYS A 45 20.45 -5.52 1.46
C LYS A 45 20.31 -6.38 0.21
N THR A 46 21.21 -6.20 -0.75
CA THR A 46 21.20 -6.99 -1.99
C THR A 46 21.41 -8.48 -1.71
N PHE A 47 22.35 -8.81 -0.83
CA PHE A 47 22.58 -10.17 -0.36
C PHE A 47 21.31 -10.79 0.23
N LEU A 48 20.66 -10.12 1.19
CA LEU A 48 19.49 -10.66 1.88
C LEU A 48 18.30 -10.80 0.92
N SER A 49 18.07 -9.82 0.05
CA SER A 49 17.01 -9.89 -0.97
C SER A 49 17.23 -11.07 -1.91
N LYS A 50 18.44 -11.26 -2.46
CA LYS A 50 18.77 -12.42 -3.30
C LYS A 50 18.60 -13.74 -2.54
N MET A 51 19.06 -13.81 -1.28
CA MET A 51 18.93 -15.02 -0.46
C MET A 51 17.48 -15.38 -0.19
N LEU A 52 16.64 -14.41 0.17
CA LEU A 52 15.21 -14.63 0.38
C LEU A 52 14.51 -15.03 -0.91
N ASP A 53 14.75 -14.28 -2.00
CA ASP A 53 14.12 -14.51 -3.29
C ASP A 53 14.48 -15.89 -3.88
N GLU A 54 15.76 -16.20 -4.02
CA GLU A 54 16.19 -17.45 -4.65
C GLU A 54 15.89 -18.68 -3.79
N SER A 55 15.95 -18.56 -2.46
CA SER A 55 15.57 -19.66 -1.57
C SER A 55 14.08 -19.98 -1.60
N SER A 56 13.26 -18.99 -1.96
CA SER A 56 11.84 -19.15 -2.15
C SER A 56 11.49 -19.80 -3.48
N GLN A 57 12.15 -19.39 -4.56
CA GLN A 57 11.80 -19.87 -5.90
C GLN A 57 12.45 -21.23 -6.24
N ILE A 58 13.65 -21.52 -5.71
CA ILE A 58 14.39 -22.73 -6.06
C ILE A 58 14.00 -23.90 -5.15
N ARG A 59 13.14 -24.78 -5.69
CA ARG A 59 12.69 -26.01 -4.99
C ARG A 59 13.77 -27.09 -4.93
N ASN A 60 14.66 -27.17 -5.93
CA ASN A 60 15.70 -28.19 -5.99
C ASN A 60 16.89 -27.84 -5.07
N ASN A 61 17.15 -28.68 -4.05
CA ASN A 61 18.21 -28.44 -3.06
C ASN A 61 19.61 -28.31 -3.69
N SER A 62 19.95 -29.11 -4.70
CA SER A 62 21.28 -29.03 -5.33
C SER A 62 21.47 -27.70 -6.10
N LYS A 63 20.43 -27.24 -6.80
CA LYS A 63 20.45 -25.93 -7.47
C LYS A 63 20.52 -24.79 -6.45
N LEU A 64 19.72 -24.84 -5.39
CA LEU A 64 19.72 -23.84 -4.34
C LEU A 64 21.08 -23.76 -3.65
N ASN A 65 21.68 -24.90 -3.34
CA ASN A 65 23.01 -24.99 -2.75
C ASN A 65 24.07 -24.30 -3.62
N LYS A 66 24.05 -24.52 -4.95
CA LYS A 66 24.93 -23.83 -5.90
C LYS A 66 24.73 -22.31 -5.85
N ARG A 67 23.47 -21.86 -5.80
CA ARG A 67 23.11 -20.44 -5.77
C ARG A 67 23.49 -19.75 -4.46
N VAL A 68 23.14 -20.34 -3.31
CA VAL A 68 23.53 -19.86 -1.99
C VAL A 68 25.06 -19.72 -1.89
N ARG A 69 25.80 -20.71 -2.40
CA ARG A 69 27.27 -20.64 -2.43
C ARG A 69 27.78 -19.50 -3.31
N GLN A 70 27.17 -19.28 -4.48
CA GLN A 70 27.54 -18.17 -5.36
C GLN A 70 27.27 -16.81 -4.71
N ILE A 71 26.11 -16.64 -4.06
CA ILE A 71 25.74 -15.41 -3.36
C ILE A 71 26.73 -15.13 -2.21
N ILE A 72 27.08 -16.14 -1.40
CA ILE A 72 28.07 -15.97 -0.32
C ILE A 72 29.47 -15.65 -0.86
N HIS A 73 29.87 -16.20 -2.01
CA HIS A 73 31.14 -15.84 -2.64
C HIS A 73 31.15 -14.40 -3.17
N GLU A 74 30.04 -13.94 -3.76
CA GLU A 74 29.92 -12.60 -4.36
C GLU A 74 29.91 -11.49 -3.30
N TYR A 75 29.18 -11.69 -2.19
CA TYR A 75 28.95 -10.64 -1.18
C TYR A 75 29.66 -10.89 0.16
N GLY A 76 30.31 -12.04 0.33
CA GLY A 76 30.89 -12.46 1.61
C GLY A 76 29.84 -12.89 2.64
N ILE A 77 30.25 -12.98 3.90
CA ILE A 77 29.38 -13.30 5.04
C ILE A 77 29.07 -11.99 5.78
N PRO A 78 27.85 -11.45 5.68
CA PRO A 78 27.48 -10.21 6.34
C PRO A 78 27.66 -10.23 7.86
N ASP A 79 28.00 -9.08 8.45
CA ASP A 79 28.18 -8.94 9.90
C ASP A 79 26.86 -8.84 10.69
N PHE A 80 25.72 -8.58 10.02
CA PHE A 80 24.41 -8.56 10.66
C PHE A 80 23.97 -9.95 11.16
N PHE A 81 24.58 -11.01 10.65
CA PHE A 81 24.37 -12.37 11.16
C PHE A 81 24.96 -12.55 12.55
N SER A 82 24.28 -13.32 13.40
CA SER A 82 24.80 -13.61 14.73
C SER A 82 26.14 -14.36 14.63
N PRO A 83 27.02 -14.30 15.65
CA PRO A 83 28.27 -15.07 15.63
C PRO A 83 28.06 -16.57 15.34
N GLY A 84 26.95 -17.14 15.85
CA GLY A 84 26.56 -18.53 15.56
C GLY A 84 26.19 -18.74 14.09
N ASP A 85 25.38 -17.84 13.51
CA ASP A 85 25.01 -17.93 12.09
C ASP A 85 26.23 -17.78 11.18
N ARG A 86 27.15 -16.87 11.50
CA ARG A 86 28.41 -16.72 10.75
C ARG A 86 29.27 -17.98 10.85
N PHE A 87 29.32 -18.64 12.01
CA PHE A 87 30.00 -19.91 12.16
C PHE A 87 29.35 -21.01 11.30
N LEU A 88 28.01 -21.12 11.29
CA LEU A 88 27.29 -22.07 10.46
C LEU A 88 27.51 -21.82 8.96
N ILE A 89 27.51 -20.57 8.52
CA ILE A 89 27.79 -20.20 7.13
C ILE A 89 29.24 -20.57 6.76
N ARG A 90 30.21 -20.34 7.65
CA ARG A 90 31.61 -20.76 7.43
C ARG A 90 31.74 -22.29 7.33
N LEU A 91 31.07 -23.03 8.21
CA LEU A 91 31.03 -24.50 8.17
C LEU A 91 30.40 -24.99 6.86
N TYR A 92 29.31 -24.34 6.43
CA TYR A 92 28.68 -24.59 5.15
C TYR A 92 29.66 -24.38 3.98
N MET A 93 30.39 -23.25 3.97
CA MET A 93 31.34 -22.92 2.92
C MET A 93 32.59 -23.82 2.92
N ALA A 94 33.01 -24.32 4.09
CA ALA A 94 34.16 -25.22 4.23
C ALA A 94 33.87 -26.64 3.69
N GLY A 95 32.63 -27.12 3.83
CA GLY A 95 32.28 -28.46 3.34
C GLY A 95 30.81 -28.84 3.45
N GLY A 96 29.98 -28.11 4.19
CA GLY A 96 28.54 -28.40 4.30
C GLY A 96 27.79 -28.35 2.96
N TYR A 97 28.28 -27.57 1.99
CA TYR A 97 27.71 -27.53 0.64
C TYR A 97 27.80 -28.87 -0.13
N LEU A 98 28.63 -29.82 0.32
CA LEU A 98 28.71 -31.16 -0.27
C LEU A 98 27.48 -32.02 0.07
N PHE A 99 26.69 -31.62 1.07
CA PHE A 99 25.50 -32.35 1.55
C PHE A 99 24.22 -31.49 1.41
N PRO A 100 23.79 -31.17 0.17
CA PRO A 100 22.67 -30.26 -0.08
C PRO A 100 21.35 -30.74 0.55
N SER A 101 21.14 -32.05 0.67
CA SER A 101 19.95 -32.64 1.28
C SER A 101 19.82 -32.37 2.79
N ILE A 102 20.92 -31.99 3.45
CA ILE A 102 20.94 -31.63 4.88
C ILE A 102 21.06 -30.11 5.04
N ALA A 103 21.99 -29.49 4.31
CA ALA A 103 22.28 -28.07 4.45
C ALA A 103 21.09 -27.18 4.05
N MET A 104 20.40 -27.50 2.94
CA MET A 104 19.32 -26.65 2.43
C MET A 104 18.06 -26.65 3.30
N PRO A 105 17.58 -27.79 3.82
CA PRO A 105 16.48 -27.79 4.80
C PRO A 105 16.79 -26.97 6.06
N ILE A 106 18.00 -27.11 6.63
CA ILE A 106 18.44 -26.34 7.81
C ILE A 106 18.45 -24.85 7.48
N PHE A 107 19.03 -24.48 6.32
CA PHE A 107 19.07 -23.10 5.86
C PHE A 107 17.66 -22.50 5.72
N LYS A 108 16.74 -23.21 5.04
CA LYS A 108 15.34 -22.77 4.89
C LYS A 108 14.63 -22.62 6.24
N SER A 109 14.82 -23.57 7.16
CA SER A 109 14.25 -23.52 8.51
C SER A 109 14.77 -22.32 9.29
N LYS A 110 16.06 -22.03 9.21
CA LYS A 110 16.68 -20.90 9.91
C LYS A 110 16.22 -19.57 9.32
N LEU A 111 16.15 -19.46 7.98
CA LEU A 111 15.66 -18.27 7.30
C LEU A 111 14.22 -17.97 7.72
N ARG A 112 13.35 -18.99 7.76
CA ARG A 112 11.96 -18.85 8.24
C ARG A 112 11.90 -18.38 9.69
N SER A 113 12.68 -18.99 10.58
CA SER A 113 12.71 -18.59 11.99
C SER A 113 13.15 -17.13 12.20
N GLU A 114 14.01 -16.59 11.34
CA GLU A 114 14.45 -15.19 11.43
C GLU A 114 13.37 -14.20 10.94
N THR A 115 12.50 -14.63 10.04
CA THR A 115 11.42 -13.80 9.47
C THR A 115 10.12 -13.87 10.25
N ASP A 116 9.94 -14.89 11.11
CA ASP A 116 8.76 -15.12 11.96
C ASP A 116 8.40 -13.94 12.88
N LYS A 117 9.35 -13.01 13.12
CA LYS A 117 9.13 -11.79 13.91
C LYS A 117 8.46 -10.68 13.12
N ILE A 118 8.65 -10.68 11.80
CA ILE A 118 8.09 -9.67 10.87
C ILE A 118 6.79 -10.20 10.28
N ILE A 119 6.69 -11.51 10.05
CA ILE A 119 5.51 -12.17 9.51
C ILE A 119 5.08 -13.24 10.48
N ILE A 120 3.89 -13.08 11.04
CA ILE A 120 3.36 -13.97 12.05
C ILE A 120 2.82 -15.22 11.36
N SER A 121 3.16 -16.40 11.90
CA SER A 121 2.59 -17.66 11.44
C SER A 121 1.09 -17.66 11.69
N GLU A 122 0.30 -17.96 10.66
CA GLU A 122 -1.16 -18.07 10.77
C GLU A 122 -1.60 -19.33 11.54
N GLU A 123 -0.75 -20.36 11.57
CA GLU A 123 -1.00 -21.62 12.25
C GLU A 123 -1.40 -21.45 13.73
N ARG A 124 -2.41 -22.21 14.16
CA ARG A 124 -2.85 -22.27 15.56
C ARG A 124 -2.05 -23.33 16.32
N PRO A 125 -1.77 -23.13 17.63
CA PRO A 125 -2.22 -22.05 18.50
C PRO A 125 -1.37 -20.77 18.44
N ARG A 126 -0.34 -20.72 17.58
CA ARG A 126 0.65 -19.63 17.56
C ARG A 126 0.04 -18.25 17.27
N LEU A 127 -0.82 -18.15 16.26
CA LEU A 127 -1.53 -16.90 15.97
C LEU A 127 -2.44 -16.49 17.13
N THR A 128 -3.17 -17.44 17.74
CA THR A 128 -4.09 -17.15 18.86
C THR A 128 -3.34 -16.60 20.07
N GLN A 129 -2.21 -17.20 20.42
CA GLN A 129 -1.37 -16.72 21.51
C GLN A 129 -0.81 -15.33 21.23
N HIS A 130 -0.39 -15.06 19.98
CA HIS A 130 0.10 -13.75 19.59
C HIS A 130 -1.00 -12.67 19.71
N LEU A 131 -2.17 -12.92 19.13
CA LEU A 131 -3.31 -11.98 19.18
C LEU A 131 -3.80 -11.78 20.62
N ALA A 132 -3.90 -12.85 21.42
CA ALA A 132 -4.29 -12.76 22.83
C ALA A 132 -3.28 -11.95 23.65
N GLY A 133 -1.97 -12.12 23.40
CA GLY A 133 -0.94 -11.32 24.06
C GLY A 133 -1.07 -9.83 23.73
N ARG A 134 -1.38 -9.47 22.48
CA ARG A 134 -1.62 -8.08 22.07
C ARG A 134 -2.90 -7.52 22.69
N TRP A 135 -3.97 -8.29 22.68
CA TRP A 135 -5.24 -7.97 23.34
C TRP A 135 -5.06 -7.66 24.83
N GLN A 136 -4.41 -8.54 25.59
CA GLN A 136 -4.15 -8.34 27.03
C GLN A 136 -3.35 -7.06 27.33
N ASN A 137 -2.58 -6.58 26.35
CA ASN A 137 -1.81 -5.36 26.45
C ASN A 137 -2.56 -4.12 25.94
N ASN A 138 -3.87 -4.19 25.65
CA ASN A 138 -4.67 -3.12 25.04
C ASN A 138 -4.06 -2.62 23.72
N ILE A 139 -3.54 -3.53 22.91
CA ILE A 139 -3.01 -3.24 21.57
C ILE A 139 -3.91 -3.91 20.54
N GLY A 140 -4.55 -3.11 19.68
CA GLY A 140 -5.36 -3.61 18.57
C GLY A 140 -4.52 -4.30 17.50
N GLN A 141 -5.14 -5.19 16.74
CA GLN A 141 -4.49 -5.97 15.69
C GLN A 141 -5.32 -5.90 14.41
N ASN A 142 -4.80 -5.23 13.38
CA ASN A 142 -5.33 -5.28 12.04
C ASN A 142 -4.64 -6.43 11.29
N VAL A 143 -5.31 -7.58 11.18
CA VAL A 143 -4.77 -8.79 10.57
C VAL A 143 -4.77 -8.66 9.05
N ASN A 144 -3.59 -8.75 8.45
CA ASN A 144 -3.42 -8.74 7.00
C ASN A 144 -2.99 -10.14 6.55
N LEU A 145 -3.89 -10.86 5.88
CA LEU A 145 -3.62 -12.18 5.33
C LEU A 145 -2.71 -12.03 4.10
N LEU A 146 -1.44 -12.43 4.25
CA LEU A 146 -0.52 -12.55 3.13
C LEU A 146 -0.81 -13.85 2.38
N GLY A 147 -0.78 -13.80 1.05
CA GLY A 147 -0.91 -14.99 0.25
C GLY A 147 -0.34 -14.81 -1.16
N GLU A 148 -0.62 -15.79 -2.01
CA GLU A 148 -0.17 -15.83 -3.40
C GLU A 148 -0.60 -14.60 -4.19
N VAL A 149 0.24 -14.23 -5.16
CA VAL A 149 -0.11 -13.23 -6.18
C VAL A 149 -1.34 -13.74 -6.93
N VAL A 150 -2.36 -12.90 -7.01
CA VAL A 150 -3.59 -13.22 -7.74
C VAL A 150 -3.31 -13.06 -9.23
N LEU A 151 -3.23 -14.18 -9.94
CA LEU A 151 -3.01 -14.23 -11.38
C LEU A 151 -4.27 -14.66 -12.16
N GLY A 152 -5.26 -15.24 -11.47
CA GLY A 152 -6.51 -15.67 -12.04
C GLY A 152 -7.63 -15.81 -11.00
N ASP A 153 -8.81 -16.19 -11.48
CA ASP A 153 -10.03 -16.21 -10.68
C ASP A 153 -10.00 -17.25 -9.56
N THR A 154 -9.19 -18.30 -9.70
CA THR A 154 -9.04 -19.34 -8.67
C THR A 154 -8.31 -18.79 -7.45
N GLU A 155 -7.16 -18.13 -7.66
CA GLU A 155 -6.39 -17.51 -6.57
C GLU A 155 -7.17 -16.36 -5.92
N ALA A 156 -7.87 -15.56 -6.74
CA ALA A 156 -8.75 -14.49 -6.27
C ALA A 156 -9.85 -15.04 -5.34
N ARG A 157 -10.54 -16.10 -5.77
CA ARG A 157 -11.60 -16.74 -4.99
C ARG A 157 -11.07 -17.38 -3.72
N HIS A 158 -9.92 -18.07 -3.77
CA HIS A 158 -9.28 -18.59 -2.56
C HIS A 158 -8.96 -17.48 -1.55
N ARG A 159 -8.45 -16.33 -2.02
CA ARG A 159 -8.16 -15.19 -1.13
C ARG A 159 -9.43 -14.58 -0.54
N TYR A 160 -10.48 -14.48 -1.34
CA TYR A 160 -11.80 -14.03 -0.89
C TYR A 160 -12.40 -14.97 0.18
N GLU A 161 -12.40 -16.28 -0.06
CA GLU A 161 -12.86 -17.30 0.89
C GLU A 161 -12.03 -17.25 2.19
N HIS A 162 -10.71 -17.07 2.08
CA HIS A 162 -9.81 -16.95 3.22
C HIS A 162 -10.12 -15.73 4.12
N TYR A 163 -10.56 -14.60 3.56
CA TYR A 163 -11.03 -13.47 4.36
C TYR A 163 -12.33 -13.79 5.11
N LEU A 164 -13.27 -14.51 4.49
CA LEU A 164 -14.50 -14.93 5.14
C LEU A 164 -14.24 -15.89 6.31
N GLU A 165 -13.31 -16.84 6.13
CA GLU A 165 -12.86 -17.75 7.19
C GLU A 165 -12.19 -16.98 8.34
N ALA A 166 -11.31 -16.02 8.04
CA ALA A 166 -10.67 -15.20 9.07
C ALA A 166 -11.70 -14.40 9.90
N LEU A 167 -12.77 -13.92 9.28
CA LEU A 167 -13.87 -13.24 9.97
C LEU A 167 -14.70 -14.17 10.85
N GLU A 168 -14.65 -15.49 10.69
CA GLU A 168 -15.29 -16.44 11.63
C GLU A 168 -14.46 -16.66 12.90
N MET A 169 -13.14 -16.41 12.84
CA MET A 169 -12.25 -16.71 13.96
C MET A 169 -12.51 -15.79 15.16
N PRO A 170 -12.75 -16.32 16.38
CA PRO A 170 -13.18 -15.52 17.52
C PRO A 170 -12.13 -14.52 18.02
N ASP A 171 -10.85 -14.77 17.73
CA ASP A 171 -9.72 -13.93 18.12
C ASP A 171 -9.29 -12.91 17.04
N VAL A 172 -9.96 -12.90 15.89
CA VAL A 172 -9.76 -11.91 14.82
C VAL A 172 -10.94 -10.95 14.83
N ASN A 173 -10.67 -9.67 15.09
CA ASN A 173 -11.69 -8.62 15.14
C ASN A 173 -11.52 -7.49 14.13
N TYR A 174 -10.35 -7.37 13.50
CA TYR A 174 -10.04 -6.38 12.49
C TYR A 174 -9.16 -7.04 11.42
N ILE A 175 -9.60 -7.00 10.16
CA ILE A 175 -8.79 -7.38 8.98
C ILE A 175 -8.62 -6.22 7.98
N SER A 176 -7.54 -6.29 7.20
CA SER A 176 -7.32 -5.48 6.01
C SER A 176 -7.45 -6.34 4.76
N ILE A 177 -8.18 -5.86 3.75
CA ILE A 177 -8.35 -6.54 2.46
C ILE A 177 -7.94 -5.64 1.31
N LYS A 178 -7.66 -6.23 0.15
CA LYS A 178 -7.26 -5.54 -1.09
C LYS A 178 -8.17 -5.98 -2.23
N LEU A 179 -8.64 -5.04 -3.05
CA LEU A 179 -9.53 -5.37 -4.15
C LEU A 179 -8.82 -6.21 -5.22
N SER A 180 -7.57 -5.90 -5.56
CA SER A 180 -6.79 -6.74 -6.50
C SER A 180 -6.49 -8.13 -5.94
N GLY A 181 -6.56 -8.27 -4.60
CA GLY A 181 -6.41 -9.55 -3.91
C GLY A 181 -7.63 -10.45 -4.02
N ILE A 182 -8.81 -9.92 -4.34
CA ILE A 182 -10.06 -10.71 -4.44
C ILE A 182 -10.66 -10.70 -5.85
N TYR A 183 -10.05 -9.97 -6.79
CA TYR A 183 -10.55 -9.86 -8.16
C TYR A 183 -9.38 -9.77 -9.14
N ALA A 184 -9.23 -10.80 -10.00
CA ALA A 184 -8.07 -10.93 -10.88
C ALA A 184 -8.09 -10.01 -12.11
N GLN A 185 -9.27 -9.54 -12.52
CA GLN A 185 -9.48 -8.85 -13.80
C GLN A 185 -9.76 -7.36 -13.64
N ILE A 186 -9.12 -6.67 -12.67
CA ILE A 186 -9.24 -5.22 -12.58
C ILE A 186 -8.61 -4.60 -13.85
N LYS A 187 -9.48 -4.08 -14.73
CA LYS A 187 -9.16 -3.46 -16.02
C LYS A 187 -9.91 -2.15 -16.17
N SER A 188 -9.20 -1.08 -16.55
CA SER A 188 -9.78 0.25 -16.66
C SER A 188 -10.90 0.34 -17.69
N LEU A 189 -10.88 -0.42 -18.80
CA LEU A 189 -11.98 -0.45 -19.79
C LEU A 189 -13.24 -1.17 -19.32
N SER A 190 -13.14 -2.03 -18.31
CA SER A 190 -14.26 -2.80 -17.75
C SER A 190 -14.72 -2.24 -16.41
N TYR A 191 -14.46 -0.95 -16.18
CA TYR A 191 -14.65 -0.26 -14.90
C TYR A 191 -16.01 -0.53 -14.25
N GLU A 192 -17.11 -0.29 -14.97
CA GLU A 192 -18.47 -0.48 -14.43
C GLU A 192 -18.78 -1.93 -14.08
N GLN A 193 -18.29 -2.89 -14.88
CA GLN A 193 -18.45 -4.32 -14.58
C GLN A 193 -17.66 -4.69 -13.33
N ASN A 194 -16.38 -4.33 -13.27
CA ASN A 194 -15.51 -4.60 -12.13
C ASN A 194 -16.11 -4.00 -10.86
N LYS A 195 -16.58 -2.75 -10.93
CA LYS A 195 -17.19 -2.04 -9.81
C LYS A 195 -18.40 -2.79 -9.26
N ARG A 196 -19.33 -3.19 -10.13
CA ARG A 196 -20.52 -3.95 -9.73
C ARG A 196 -20.16 -5.27 -9.04
N GLU A 197 -19.26 -6.05 -9.63
CA GLU A 197 -18.85 -7.36 -9.11
C GLU A 197 -18.09 -7.21 -7.78
N LEU A 198 -17.22 -6.21 -7.67
CA LEU A 198 -16.50 -5.89 -6.43
C LEU A 198 -17.44 -5.42 -5.32
N ILE A 199 -18.48 -4.63 -5.63
CA ILE A 199 -19.50 -4.24 -4.64
C ILE A 199 -20.18 -5.48 -4.07
N GLU A 200 -20.54 -6.46 -4.90
CA GLU A 200 -21.16 -7.70 -4.43
C GLU A 200 -20.23 -8.49 -3.49
N MET A 201 -18.95 -8.61 -3.86
CA MET A 201 -17.95 -9.32 -3.06
C MET A 201 -17.67 -8.60 -1.72
N VAL A 202 -17.45 -7.28 -1.74
CA VAL A 202 -17.19 -6.49 -0.53
C VAL A 202 -18.44 -6.48 0.38
N SER A 203 -19.64 -6.43 -0.19
CA SER A 203 -20.89 -6.55 0.57
C SER A 203 -20.98 -7.87 1.33
N ALA A 204 -20.57 -8.98 0.71
CA ALA A 204 -20.55 -10.28 1.37
C ALA A 204 -19.53 -10.34 2.53
N ILE A 205 -18.36 -9.72 2.37
CA ILE A 205 -17.36 -9.59 3.44
C ILE A 205 -17.92 -8.75 4.60
N TYR A 206 -18.54 -7.60 4.32
CA TYR A 206 -19.12 -6.74 5.35
C TYR A 206 -20.29 -7.42 6.08
N ARG A 207 -21.17 -8.13 5.35
CA ARG A 207 -22.21 -8.97 5.95
C ARG A 207 -21.62 -9.99 6.91
N LYS A 208 -20.54 -10.68 6.50
CA LYS A 208 -19.84 -11.64 7.36
C LYS A 208 -19.31 -10.99 8.63
N ALA A 209 -18.68 -9.82 8.51
CA ALA A 209 -18.14 -9.07 9.63
C ALA A 209 -19.23 -8.59 10.61
N MET A 210 -20.44 -8.27 10.12
CA MET A 210 -21.59 -7.93 10.95
C MET A 210 -22.20 -9.15 11.66
N GLN A 211 -22.21 -10.31 11.00
CA GLN A 211 -22.72 -11.57 11.58
C GLN A 211 -21.80 -12.10 12.69
N GLN A 212 -20.49 -11.93 12.55
CA GLN A 212 -19.48 -12.44 13.47
C GLN A 212 -19.07 -11.34 14.45
N THR A 213 -19.85 -11.10 15.50
CA THR A 213 -19.52 -10.06 16.50
C THR A 213 -18.46 -10.50 17.51
N TYR A 214 -17.78 -9.55 18.14
CA TYR A 214 -16.84 -9.80 19.23
C TYR A 214 -17.10 -8.86 20.42
N THR A 215 -16.66 -9.25 21.61
CA THR A 215 -16.71 -8.41 22.81
C THR A 215 -15.49 -7.50 22.85
N ASN A 216 -15.69 -6.18 22.84
CA ASN A 216 -14.59 -5.22 22.94
C ASN A 216 -14.04 -5.14 24.39
N HIS A 217 -12.97 -4.36 24.61
CA HIS A 217 -12.40 -4.15 25.95
C HIS A 217 -13.37 -3.51 26.97
N GLU A 218 -14.43 -2.87 26.49
CA GLU A 218 -15.48 -2.24 27.30
C GLU A 218 -16.63 -3.21 27.62
N GLY A 219 -16.54 -4.48 27.18
CA GLY A 219 -17.59 -5.48 27.38
C GLY A 219 -18.76 -5.38 26.39
N LYS A 220 -18.67 -4.53 25.36
CA LYS A 220 -19.73 -4.31 24.37
C LYS A 220 -19.56 -5.24 23.16
N GLN A 221 -20.66 -5.88 22.75
CA GLN A 221 -20.72 -6.59 21.47
C GLN A 221 -20.63 -5.60 20.30
N THR A 222 -19.66 -5.82 19.43
CA THR A 222 -19.35 -4.95 18.28
C THR A 222 -19.12 -5.79 17.03
N TYR A 223 -19.45 -5.23 15.85
CA TYR A 223 -19.13 -5.85 14.57
C TYR A 223 -17.62 -5.92 14.35
N LYS A 224 -17.14 -6.92 13.61
CA LYS A 224 -15.75 -6.95 13.17
C LYS A 224 -15.47 -5.84 12.17
N PHE A 225 -14.26 -5.32 12.21
CA PHE A 225 -13.85 -4.19 11.40
C PHE A 225 -13.11 -4.67 10.14
N VAL A 226 -13.45 -4.09 8.98
CA VAL A 226 -12.78 -4.37 7.71
C VAL A 226 -12.25 -3.06 7.15
N ASN A 227 -10.95 -3.04 6.81
CA ASN A 227 -10.32 -1.90 6.15
C ASN A 227 -9.94 -2.27 4.72
N LEU A 228 -10.31 -1.43 3.76
CA LEU A 228 -9.81 -1.52 2.38
C LEU A 228 -8.43 -0.86 2.31
N ASP A 229 -7.40 -1.67 2.08
CA ASP A 229 -6.06 -1.17 1.78
C ASP A 229 -6.03 -0.58 0.36
N MET A 230 -5.19 0.43 0.18
CA MET A 230 -5.00 1.12 -1.11
C MET A 230 -3.72 0.64 -1.78
N GLU A 231 -3.80 0.36 -3.08
CA GLU A 231 -2.73 -0.22 -3.88
C GLU A 231 -2.09 0.81 -4.83
N GLU A 232 -1.94 0.47 -6.10
CA GLU A 232 -1.38 1.34 -7.15
C GLU A 232 -2.38 2.44 -7.53
N TYR A 233 -1.88 3.54 -8.10
CA TYR A 233 -2.70 4.67 -8.54
C TYR A 233 -3.84 4.24 -9.49
N LYS A 234 -3.58 3.26 -10.35
CA LYS A 234 -4.55 2.71 -11.32
C LYS A 234 -5.83 2.15 -10.68
N ASP A 235 -5.73 1.64 -9.45
CA ASP A 235 -6.85 0.98 -8.73
C ASP A 235 -7.53 1.94 -7.75
N MET A 236 -6.97 3.14 -7.57
CA MET A 236 -7.37 4.09 -6.53
C MET A 236 -8.82 4.55 -6.67
N GLU A 237 -9.20 5.03 -7.86
CA GLU A 237 -10.56 5.52 -8.12
C GLU A 237 -11.60 4.42 -7.88
N LEU A 238 -11.37 3.23 -8.44
CA LEU A 238 -12.24 2.08 -8.29
C LEU A 238 -12.40 1.67 -6.82
N THR A 239 -11.32 1.75 -6.03
CA THR A 239 -11.36 1.40 -4.60
C THR A 239 -12.25 2.35 -3.81
N TYR A 240 -12.18 3.66 -4.08
CA TYR A 240 -13.08 4.63 -3.44
C TYR A 240 -14.54 4.46 -3.89
N ASP A 241 -14.77 4.22 -5.18
CA ASP A 241 -16.11 3.97 -5.73
C ASP A 241 -16.75 2.75 -5.05
N VAL A 242 -16.06 1.61 -5.05
CA VAL A 242 -16.55 0.37 -4.42
C VAL A 242 -16.82 0.58 -2.93
N PHE A 243 -15.93 1.26 -2.21
CA PHE A 243 -16.12 1.54 -0.78
C PHE A 243 -17.38 2.38 -0.51
N ILE A 244 -17.52 3.50 -1.22
CA ILE A 244 -18.63 4.45 -1.03
C ILE A 244 -19.94 3.82 -1.47
N GLU A 245 -19.99 3.19 -2.64
CA GLU A 245 -21.22 2.58 -3.17
C GLU A 245 -21.65 1.39 -2.32
N THR A 246 -20.72 0.54 -1.88
CA THR A 246 -21.05 -0.56 -0.95
C THR A 246 -21.64 -0.02 0.34
N LEU A 247 -20.97 0.92 1.02
CA LEU A 247 -21.49 1.47 2.28
C LEU A 247 -22.77 2.32 2.10
N SER A 248 -23.09 2.74 0.88
CA SER A 248 -24.35 3.43 0.58
C SER A 248 -25.56 2.48 0.56
N LEU A 249 -25.35 1.16 0.51
CA LEU A 249 -26.44 0.19 0.59
C LEU A 249 -27.12 0.25 1.97
N PRO A 250 -28.47 0.20 2.05
CA PRO A 250 -29.20 0.35 3.31
C PRO A 250 -28.80 -0.64 4.40
N GLU A 251 -28.44 -1.88 4.04
CA GLU A 251 -28.03 -2.92 4.99
C GLU A 251 -26.77 -2.54 5.78
N PHE A 252 -25.89 -1.73 5.19
CA PHE A 252 -24.64 -1.31 5.83
C PHE A 252 -24.76 0.03 6.54
N LYS A 253 -25.94 0.66 6.63
CA LYS A 253 -26.12 2.00 7.23
C LYS A 253 -25.47 2.16 8.61
N ASN A 254 -25.54 1.12 9.45
CA ASN A 254 -24.99 1.13 10.82
C ASN A 254 -23.63 0.41 10.93
N TYR A 255 -23.04 0.00 9.81
CA TYR A 255 -21.73 -0.62 9.76
C TYR A 255 -20.63 0.43 9.59
N SER A 256 -19.52 0.26 10.30
CA SER A 256 -18.32 1.09 10.20
C SER A 256 -17.22 0.26 9.53
N ALA A 257 -16.61 0.81 8.49
CA ALA A 257 -15.49 0.22 7.76
C ALA A 257 -14.42 1.27 7.48
N GLY A 258 -13.22 0.79 7.15
CA GLY A 258 -12.05 1.62 6.90
C GLY A 258 -11.62 1.65 5.43
N ILE A 259 -10.95 2.72 5.02
CA ILE A 259 -10.26 2.83 3.74
C ILE A 259 -8.96 3.63 3.89
N VAL A 260 -7.94 3.30 3.11
CA VAL A 260 -6.65 3.99 3.12
C VAL A 260 -6.65 5.24 2.22
N VAL A 261 -6.05 6.33 2.72
CA VAL A 261 -5.65 7.52 1.93
C VAL A 261 -4.12 7.63 1.96
N GLN A 262 -3.51 7.86 0.80
CA GLN A 262 -2.05 7.87 0.62
C GLN A 262 -1.53 9.32 0.41
N ALA A 263 -0.84 9.88 1.42
CA ALA A 263 -0.36 11.26 1.42
C ALA A 263 0.78 11.56 0.43
N TYR A 264 1.39 10.53 -0.18
CA TYR A 264 2.38 10.71 -1.24
C TYR A 264 1.78 11.14 -2.58
N LEU A 265 0.46 11.18 -2.71
CA LEU A 265 -0.24 11.71 -3.88
C LEU A 265 -0.69 13.14 -3.57
N PRO A 266 -0.55 14.10 -4.50
CA PRO A 266 -1.19 15.40 -4.36
C PRO A 266 -2.72 15.26 -4.26
N ASP A 267 -3.29 14.22 -4.90
CA ASP A 267 -4.71 13.84 -4.88
C ASP A 267 -5.27 13.52 -3.47
N ALA A 268 -4.41 13.35 -2.45
CA ALA A 268 -4.82 12.93 -1.11
C ALA A 268 -5.88 13.86 -0.49
N GLU A 269 -5.83 15.17 -0.75
CA GLU A 269 -6.84 16.11 -0.26
C GLU A 269 -8.19 15.89 -0.94
N SER A 270 -8.20 15.73 -2.26
CA SER A 270 -9.42 15.44 -3.02
C SER A 270 -10.08 14.14 -2.52
N ASN A 271 -9.27 13.10 -2.32
CA ASN A 271 -9.71 11.81 -1.77
C ASN A 271 -10.26 11.93 -0.34
N PHE A 272 -9.58 12.67 0.53
CA PHE A 272 -10.08 12.99 1.88
C PHE A 272 -11.43 13.72 1.82
N ASN A 273 -11.54 14.77 1.01
CA ASN A 273 -12.77 15.56 0.87
C ASN A 273 -13.93 14.73 0.31
N ARG A 274 -13.64 13.79 -0.60
CA ARG A 274 -14.60 12.82 -1.11
C ARG A 274 -15.16 11.94 0.01
N LEU A 275 -14.29 11.37 0.85
CA LEU A 275 -14.69 10.57 2.02
C LEU A 275 -15.45 11.39 3.06
N LEU A 276 -14.99 12.61 3.33
CA LEU A 276 -15.61 13.51 4.30
C LEU A 276 -17.03 13.89 3.87
N THR A 277 -17.22 14.22 2.59
CA THR A 277 -18.53 14.54 2.02
C THR A 277 -19.49 13.37 2.17
N PHE A 278 -19.04 12.16 1.81
CA PHE A 278 -19.83 10.94 2.02
C PHE A 278 -20.16 10.70 3.50
N SER A 279 -19.17 10.84 4.38
CA SER A 279 -19.33 10.64 5.83
C SER A 279 -20.33 11.61 6.45
N LYS A 280 -20.27 12.89 6.08
CA LYS A 280 -21.21 13.93 6.55
C LYS A 280 -22.63 13.61 6.11
N LYS A 281 -22.83 13.26 4.84
CA LYS A 281 -24.15 12.86 4.32
C LYS A 281 -24.68 11.63 5.08
N ARG A 282 -23.87 10.59 5.17
CA ARG A 282 -24.21 9.35 5.87
C ARG A 282 -24.59 9.57 7.34
N ALA A 283 -23.83 10.39 8.06
CA ALA A 283 -24.11 10.72 9.45
C ALA A 283 -25.39 11.55 9.62
N ALA A 284 -25.65 12.50 8.71
CA ALA A 284 -26.90 13.28 8.69
C ALA A 284 -28.13 12.38 8.49
N GLU A 285 -27.98 11.27 7.77
CA GLU A 285 -29.00 10.24 7.59
C GLU A 285 -29.08 9.24 8.78
N GLY A 286 -28.26 9.41 9.81
CA GLY A 286 -28.20 8.56 11.00
C GLY A 286 -27.36 7.28 10.84
N GLY A 287 -26.46 7.24 9.85
CA GLY A 287 -25.53 6.13 9.65
C GLY A 287 -24.28 6.20 10.54
N ALA A 288 -23.59 5.07 10.67
CA ALA A 288 -22.35 4.96 11.44
C ALA A 288 -21.18 5.71 10.76
N PRO A 289 -20.24 6.29 11.54
CA PRO A 289 -19.04 6.91 10.99
C PRO A 289 -18.18 5.86 10.27
N ILE A 290 -17.39 6.31 9.30
CA ILE A 290 -16.37 5.49 8.64
C ILE A 290 -14.98 5.86 9.17
N LYS A 291 -13.96 5.09 8.79
CA LYS A 291 -12.56 5.38 9.14
C LYS A 291 -11.70 5.63 7.90
N MET A 292 -10.89 6.67 7.95
CA MET A 292 -9.77 6.87 7.02
C MET A 292 -8.47 6.49 7.70
N ARG A 293 -7.73 5.54 7.14
CA ARG A 293 -6.35 5.25 7.51
C ARG A 293 -5.40 6.06 6.64
N LEU A 294 -4.80 7.10 7.21
CA LEU A 294 -3.82 7.95 6.52
C LEU A 294 -2.44 7.28 6.57
N VAL A 295 -1.88 6.99 5.41
CA VAL A 295 -0.51 6.48 5.23
C VAL A 295 0.28 7.46 4.37
N LYS A 296 1.61 7.31 4.29
CA LYS A 296 2.39 8.00 3.25
C LYS A 296 2.12 7.38 1.87
N GLY A 297 2.49 6.13 1.68
CA GLY A 297 2.36 5.39 0.42
C GLY A 297 3.38 4.26 0.36
N CYS A 298 3.16 3.24 -0.46
CA CYS A 298 4.02 2.04 -0.49
C CYS A 298 4.39 1.54 -1.90
N ASN A 299 4.07 2.30 -2.95
CA ASN A 299 4.27 1.90 -4.35
C ASN A 299 5.15 2.88 -5.15
N LEU A 300 5.93 3.76 -4.48
CA LEU A 300 6.69 4.86 -5.10
C LEU A 300 7.50 4.44 -6.34
N GLN A 301 8.25 3.34 -6.23
CA GLN A 301 9.10 2.85 -7.32
C GLN A 301 8.25 2.31 -8.48
N MET A 302 7.16 1.61 -8.18
CA MET A 302 6.26 1.07 -9.19
C MET A 302 5.57 2.20 -9.97
N GLU A 303 5.06 3.22 -9.27
CA GLU A 303 4.45 4.40 -9.91
C GLU A 303 5.44 5.10 -10.84
N SER A 304 6.70 5.28 -10.39
CA SER A 304 7.74 5.92 -11.18
C SER A 304 8.09 5.12 -12.45
N ILE A 305 8.21 3.79 -12.33
CA ILE A 305 8.53 2.90 -13.46
C ILE A 305 7.38 2.89 -14.47
N ILE A 306 6.14 2.67 -14.02
CA ILE A 306 4.97 2.63 -14.89
C ILE A 306 4.78 3.95 -15.61
N SER A 307 4.93 5.07 -14.89
CA SER A 307 4.84 6.42 -15.48
C SER A 307 5.88 6.61 -16.57
N SER A 308 7.15 6.28 -16.30
CA SER A 308 8.23 6.39 -17.28
C SER A 308 8.00 5.50 -18.50
N MET A 309 7.58 4.24 -18.30
CA MET A 309 7.34 3.30 -19.40
C MET A 309 6.20 3.74 -20.32
N ARG A 310 5.17 4.39 -19.77
CA ARG A 310 3.97 4.82 -20.52
C ARG A 310 4.03 6.28 -21.00
N GLY A 311 5.11 7.00 -20.68
CA GLY A 311 5.24 8.42 -20.98
C GLY A 311 4.26 9.29 -20.19
N TRP A 312 3.82 8.81 -19.03
CA TRP A 312 2.88 9.53 -18.17
C TRP A 312 3.61 10.34 -17.11
N GLU A 313 2.96 11.40 -16.61
CA GLU A 313 3.45 12.15 -15.46
C GLU A 313 3.56 11.24 -14.24
N ASN A 314 4.55 11.38 -13.37
CA ASN A 314 4.57 10.55 -12.15
C ASN A 314 3.48 11.04 -11.18
N PRO A 315 2.53 10.21 -10.70
CA PRO A 315 1.45 10.71 -9.85
C PRO A 315 1.88 11.05 -8.41
N ILE A 316 3.11 10.69 -8.01
CA ILE A 316 3.60 10.89 -6.63
C ILE A 316 4.31 12.23 -6.47
N LEU A 317 4.29 12.78 -5.26
CA LEU A 317 5.08 13.94 -4.85
C LEU A 317 6.58 13.64 -4.99
N PRO A 318 7.40 14.59 -5.50
CA PRO A 318 8.77 14.30 -5.91
C PRO A 318 9.74 14.16 -4.74
N THR A 319 9.46 14.75 -3.58
CA THR A 319 10.35 14.67 -2.40
C THR A 319 9.64 14.13 -1.17
N LYS A 320 10.40 13.48 -0.28
CA LYS A 320 9.88 13.03 1.02
C LYS A 320 9.36 14.19 1.87
N ILE A 321 9.98 15.37 1.81
CA ILE A 321 9.57 16.56 2.54
C ILE A 321 8.16 16.99 2.13
N GLU A 322 7.86 17.00 0.83
CA GLU A 322 6.51 17.29 0.32
C GLU A 322 5.50 16.23 0.76
N VAL A 323 5.87 14.93 0.77
CA VAL A 323 5.00 13.87 1.29
C VAL A 323 4.67 14.09 2.77
N ASP A 324 5.65 14.46 3.58
CA ASP A 324 5.46 14.73 5.01
C ASP A 324 4.63 16.00 5.24
N ALA A 325 4.84 17.04 4.44
CA ALA A 325 4.06 18.27 4.45
C ALA A 325 2.60 18.00 4.09
N ASN A 326 2.36 17.23 3.02
CA ASN A 326 1.02 16.86 2.59
C ASN A 326 0.34 15.95 3.64
N TYR A 327 1.06 15.04 4.28
CA TYR A 327 0.51 14.26 5.40
C TYR A 327 0.02 15.18 6.53
N MET A 328 0.80 16.19 6.92
CA MET A 328 0.40 17.16 7.96
C MET A 328 -0.78 18.04 7.51
N HIS A 329 -0.80 18.47 6.24
CA HIS A 329 -1.93 19.18 5.64
C HIS A 329 -3.24 18.39 5.76
N ILE A 330 -3.22 17.11 5.41
CA ILE A 330 -4.40 16.24 5.55
C ILE A 330 -4.80 16.08 7.02
N LEU A 331 -3.84 15.99 7.96
CA LEU A 331 -4.15 15.94 9.39
C LEU A 331 -4.84 17.23 9.87
N ASP A 332 -4.40 18.41 9.42
CA ASP A 332 -5.02 19.70 9.78
C ASP A 332 -6.47 19.79 9.33
N LEU A 333 -6.79 19.20 8.18
CA LEU A 333 -8.17 19.10 7.69
C LEU A 333 -8.97 18.03 8.44
N ALA A 334 -8.38 16.85 8.64
CA ALA A 334 -9.06 15.69 9.18
C ALA A 334 -9.35 15.80 10.68
N LEU A 335 -8.42 16.35 11.47
CA LEU A 335 -8.50 16.40 12.93
C LEU A 335 -9.30 17.59 13.46
N LYS A 336 -10.13 18.22 12.63
CA LYS A 336 -11.13 19.20 13.09
C LYS A 336 -12.26 18.49 13.84
N PRO A 337 -12.79 19.05 14.95
CA PRO A 337 -13.83 18.40 15.76
C PRO A 337 -15.08 18.00 14.97
N GLU A 338 -15.51 18.83 14.03
CA GLU A 338 -16.68 18.56 13.20
C GLU A 338 -16.46 17.43 12.18
N ASN A 339 -15.22 17.19 11.77
CA ASN A 339 -14.88 16.16 10.79
C ASN A 339 -14.67 14.80 11.48
N THR A 340 -13.94 14.79 12.61
CA THR A 340 -13.65 13.56 13.38
C THR A 340 -14.90 12.89 13.96
N LYS A 341 -15.99 13.63 14.16
CA LYS A 341 -17.29 13.07 14.57
C LYS A 341 -17.90 12.10 13.56
N VAL A 342 -17.58 12.26 12.27
CA VAL A 342 -18.18 11.48 11.18
C VAL A 342 -17.17 10.63 10.43
N LEU A 343 -15.89 10.99 10.51
CA LEU A 343 -14.77 10.31 9.86
C LEU A 343 -13.64 10.10 10.86
N HIS A 344 -13.52 8.88 11.40
CA HIS A 344 -12.45 8.51 12.31
C HIS A 344 -11.11 8.40 11.58
N ILE A 345 -10.01 8.68 12.26
CA ILE A 345 -8.68 8.77 11.63
C ILE A 345 -7.72 7.72 12.20
N GLY A 346 -7.16 6.89 11.33
CA GLY A 346 -6.00 6.04 11.61
C GLY A 346 -4.71 6.74 11.18
N VAL A 347 -3.88 7.17 12.11
CA VAL A 347 -2.58 7.80 11.86
C VAL A 347 -1.53 6.70 11.71
N ALA A 348 -1.27 6.25 10.48
CA ALA A 348 -0.35 5.14 10.22
C ALA A 348 1.06 5.63 9.89
N SER A 349 1.93 5.67 10.91
CA SER A 349 3.31 6.15 10.77
C SER A 349 4.22 5.59 11.86
N HIS A 350 5.51 5.44 11.53
CA HIS A 350 6.58 5.21 12.50
C HIS A 350 7.44 6.46 12.76
N ASN A 351 7.19 7.55 12.01
CA ASN A 351 7.92 8.80 12.17
C ASN A 351 7.47 9.51 13.45
N PHE A 352 8.40 9.70 14.39
CA PHE A 352 8.10 10.30 15.70
C PHE A 352 7.54 11.70 15.56
N PHE A 353 8.03 12.50 14.61
CA PHE A 353 7.55 13.85 14.39
C PHE A 353 6.11 13.87 13.85
N THR A 354 5.77 12.94 12.95
CA THR A 354 4.39 12.79 12.45
C THR A 354 3.44 12.35 13.56
N ILE A 355 3.85 11.39 14.39
CA ILE A 355 3.06 10.90 15.54
C ILE A 355 2.86 12.04 16.55
N ALA A 356 3.94 12.77 16.87
CA ALA A 356 3.93 13.91 17.77
C ALA A 356 2.98 15.01 17.28
N TYR A 357 3.08 15.38 15.99
CA TYR A 357 2.20 16.38 15.39
C TYR A 357 0.73 15.98 15.48
N ALA A 358 0.40 14.77 15.05
CA ALA A 358 -0.96 14.26 15.13
C ALA A 358 -1.48 14.23 16.57
N HIS A 359 -0.66 13.79 17.53
CA HIS A 359 -1.03 13.73 18.93
C HIS A 359 -1.32 15.11 19.51
N LEU A 360 -0.41 16.07 19.32
CA LEU A 360 -0.60 17.44 19.82
C LEU A 360 -1.82 18.10 19.17
N LEU A 361 -2.06 17.84 17.89
CA LEU A 361 -3.24 18.34 17.18
C LEU A 361 -4.54 17.71 17.71
N CYS A 362 -4.52 16.42 18.07
CA CYS A 362 -5.65 15.76 18.71
C CYS A 362 -5.99 16.36 20.08
N GLU A 363 -4.98 16.63 20.91
CA GLU A 363 -5.16 17.26 22.23
C GLU A 363 -5.69 18.69 22.09
N GLN A 364 -5.09 19.47 21.17
CA GLN A 364 -5.51 20.85 20.91
C GLN A 364 -6.99 20.92 20.48
N ASN A 365 -7.45 19.97 19.67
CA ASN A 365 -8.81 19.95 19.14
C ASN A 365 -9.78 19.10 19.97
N ALA A 366 -9.31 18.43 21.03
CA ALA A 366 -10.09 17.50 21.86
C ALA A 366 -10.78 16.37 21.06
N VAL A 367 -10.06 15.75 20.12
CA VAL A 367 -10.61 14.72 19.20
C VAL A 367 -10.00 13.33 19.38
N THR A 368 -9.31 13.08 20.49
CA THR A 368 -8.56 11.84 20.75
C THR A 368 -9.40 10.55 20.58
N GLU A 369 -10.71 10.57 20.91
CA GLU A 369 -11.59 9.40 20.81
C GLU A 369 -11.80 8.92 19.36
N GLY A 370 -11.82 9.84 18.39
CA GLY A 370 -12.00 9.54 16.97
C GLY A 370 -10.70 9.14 16.26
N VAL A 371 -9.60 8.98 17.01
CA VAL A 371 -8.25 8.80 16.44
C VAL A 371 -7.59 7.54 16.99
N THR A 372 -6.95 6.81 16.10
CA THR A 372 -6.10 5.65 16.42
C THR A 372 -4.73 5.87 15.81
N PHE A 373 -3.68 5.52 16.53
CA PHE A 373 -2.33 5.45 15.99
C PHE A 373 -2.10 4.05 15.45
N GLU A 374 -1.42 3.95 14.32
CA GLU A 374 -1.20 2.66 13.67
C GLU A 374 0.25 2.47 13.24
N MET A 375 0.78 1.27 13.45
CA MET A 375 2.16 0.90 13.12
C MET A 375 2.19 -0.50 12.49
N LEU A 376 3.34 -0.88 11.92
CA LEU A 376 3.56 -2.24 11.43
C LEU A 376 4.04 -3.11 12.59
N GLU A 377 3.50 -4.32 12.67
CA GLU A 377 4.00 -5.36 13.58
C GLU A 377 5.43 -5.78 13.17
N GLY A 378 6.28 -6.06 14.17
CA GLY A 378 7.59 -6.71 13.95
C GLY A 378 8.79 -5.80 13.69
N MET A 379 8.60 -4.47 13.55
CA MET A 379 9.71 -3.55 13.23
C MET A 379 10.24 -2.80 14.45
N ALA A 380 9.34 -2.24 15.25
CA ALA A 380 9.69 -1.36 16.35
C ALA A 380 8.76 -1.62 17.54
N ASN A 381 8.68 -2.88 17.97
CA ASN A 381 7.71 -3.39 18.96
C ASN A 381 7.77 -2.71 20.34
N HIS A 382 8.83 -1.94 20.62
CA HIS A 382 8.94 -1.08 21.79
C HIS A 382 8.11 0.21 21.68
N LEU A 383 7.91 0.76 20.48
CA LEU A 383 7.13 1.99 20.28
C LEU A 383 5.65 1.83 20.66
N PRO A 384 4.95 0.74 20.28
CA PRO A 384 3.59 0.51 20.74
C PRO A 384 3.47 0.44 22.27
N ARG A 385 4.50 -0.05 22.97
CA ARG A 385 4.51 -0.09 24.45
C ARG A 385 4.53 1.32 25.05
N VAL A 386 5.31 2.23 24.46
CA VAL A 386 5.32 3.66 24.85
C VAL A 386 3.99 4.33 24.50
N MET A 387 3.46 4.10 23.29
CA MET A 387 2.18 4.68 22.87
C MET A 387 1.03 4.25 23.78
N ARG A 388 1.04 3.00 24.24
CA ARG A 388 0.10 2.50 25.24
C ARG A 388 0.19 3.26 26.56
N GLN A 389 1.39 3.59 27.04
CA GLN A 389 1.57 4.37 28.28
C GLN A 389 0.96 5.77 28.17
N LEU A 390 0.82 6.29 26.95
CA LEU A 390 0.15 7.56 26.67
C LEU A 390 -1.39 7.43 26.58
N GLN A 391 -1.95 6.28 26.97
CA GLN A 391 -3.37 5.95 26.90
C GLN A 391 -3.96 6.13 25.50
N LYS A 392 -3.16 5.88 24.46
CA LYS A 392 -3.60 6.02 23.07
C LYS A 392 -4.03 4.69 22.50
N ASN A 393 -5.08 4.72 21.68
CA ASN A 393 -5.52 3.58 20.90
C ASN A 393 -4.48 3.27 19.83
N ILE A 394 -3.69 2.21 20.04
CA ILE A 394 -2.66 1.74 19.12
C ILE A 394 -3.13 0.46 18.43
N ILE A 395 -3.00 0.42 17.11
CA ILE A 395 -3.33 -0.75 16.29
C ILE A 395 -2.08 -1.15 15.51
N LEU A 396 -1.70 -2.44 15.58
CA LEU A 396 -0.62 -2.96 14.77
C LEU A 396 -1.18 -3.67 13.55
N TYR A 397 -0.64 -3.34 12.39
CA TYR A 397 -0.90 -4.03 11.14
C TYR A 397 -0.05 -5.30 11.13
N THR A 398 -0.72 -6.43 11.28
CA THR A 398 -0.15 -7.73 11.62
C THR A 398 -0.20 -8.62 10.39
N PRO A 399 0.89 -8.71 9.60
CA PRO A 399 0.95 -9.62 8.47
C PRO A 399 1.00 -11.07 8.96
N VAL A 400 0.06 -11.89 8.48
CA VAL A 400 -0.01 -13.31 8.80
C VAL A 400 0.12 -14.15 7.53
N VAL A 401 0.76 -15.32 7.62
CA VAL A 401 0.89 -16.24 6.48
C VAL A 401 0.82 -17.69 6.94
N LYS A 402 0.14 -18.55 6.16
CA LYS A 402 0.23 -20.00 6.32
C LYS A 402 1.64 -20.52 6.02
N ALA A 403 1.99 -21.65 6.64
CA ALA A 403 3.31 -22.25 6.45
C ALA A 403 3.64 -22.55 4.98
N GLU A 404 2.64 -23.01 4.22
CA GLU A 404 2.74 -23.37 2.80
C GLU A 404 2.95 -22.15 1.89
N HIS A 405 2.41 -20.99 2.27
CA HIS A 405 2.50 -19.75 1.49
C HIS A 405 3.62 -18.82 1.95
N PHE A 406 4.47 -19.25 2.90
CA PHE A 406 5.55 -18.44 3.43
C PHE A 406 6.47 -17.86 2.32
N LEU A 407 6.65 -18.60 1.23
CA LEU A 407 7.45 -18.17 0.08
C LEU A 407 6.85 -16.92 -0.61
N ASN A 408 5.52 -16.78 -0.62
CA ASN A 408 4.83 -15.62 -1.19
C ASN A 408 5.01 -14.37 -0.31
N ALA A 409 5.27 -14.58 0.98
CA ALA A 409 5.54 -13.55 1.97
C ALA A 409 6.94 -12.92 1.80
N VAL A 410 7.84 -13.51 1.00
CA VAL A 410 9.17 -12.95 0.72
C VAL A 410 9.10 -11.60 0.01
N SER A 411 8.20 -11.46 -0.96
CA SER A 411 8.00 -10.18 -1.67
C SER A 411 7.61 -9.07 -0.68
N TYR A 412 6.76 -9.40 0.30
CA TYR A 412 6.41 -8.50 1.40
C TYR A 412 7.63 -8.17 2.27
N LEU A 413 8.45 -9.15 2.65
CA LEU A 413 9.69 -8.91 3.42
C LEU A 413 10.64 -7.99 2.68
N VAL A 414 10.90 -8.24 1.40
CA VAL A 414 11.80 -7.41 0.58
C VAL A 414 11.26 -5.99 0.49
N ARG A 415 9.96 -5.80 0.25
CA ARG A 415 9.33 -4.46 0.26
C ARG A 415 9.46 -3.76 1.60
N ARG A 416 9.25 -4.48 2.71
CA ARG A 416 9.42 -3.92 4.06
C ARG A 416 10.88 -3.55 4.33
N LEU A 417 11.84 -4.33 3.86
CA LEU A 417 13.27 -3.99 3.93
C LEU A 417 13.58 -2.77 3.05
N ASP A 418 13.03 -2.71 1.84
CA ASP A 418 13.22 -1.58 0.92
C ASP A 418 12.71 -0.27 1.51
N GLU A 419 11.49 -0.29 2.04
CA GLU A 419 10.91 0.85 2.77
C GLU A 419 11.85 1.24 3.91
N ASN A 420 12.24 0.31 4.78
CA ASN A 420 12.99 0.61 6.00
C ASN A 420 14.48 0.93 5.81
N THR A 421 14.99 0.84 4.58
CA THR A 421 16.40 1.09 4.23
C THR A 421 16.58 2.32 3.33
N GLY A 422 15.49 2.96 2.88
CA GLY A 422 15.56 4.15 2.05
C GLY A 422 16.29 5.30 2.76
N LYS A 423 17.18 6.00 2.05
CA LYS A 423 18.01 7.09 2.62
C LYS A 423 17.19 8.19 3.28
N GLU A 424 15.98 8.45 2.82
CA GLU A 424 15.10 9.48 3.36
C GLU A 424 14.04 8.94 4.33
N ASN A 425 13.97 7.62 4.52
CA ASN A 425 12.97 7.03 5.40
C ASN A 425 13.39 7.13 6.87
N PHE A 426 12.44 7.46 7.75
CA PHE A 426 12.66 7.59 9.18
C PHE A 426 13.19 6.30 9.82
N LEU A 427 12.63 5.15 9.45
CA LEU A 427 12.97 3.85 10.05
C LEU A 427 14.44 3.46 9.86
N THR A 428 15.06 3.89 8.76
CA THR A 428 16.50 3.76 8.47
C THR A 428 17.36 4.27 9.63
N TYR A 429 16.91 5.33 10.30
CA TYR A 429 17.67 6.02 11.35
C TYR A 429 17.25 5.61 12.77
N THR A 430 16.10 4.97 12.94
CA THR A 430 15.51 4.68 14.26
C THR A 430 16.31 3.63 15.04
N PHE A 431 16.93 2.66 14.36
CA PHE A 431 17.62 1.51 14.99
C PHE A 431 18.87 1.84 15.84
N ASN A 432 19.24 3.12 15.97
CA ASN A 432 20.21 3.62 16.97
C ASN A 432 20.10 5.15 17.10
N LEU A 433 18.88 5.70 17.02
CA LEU A 433 18.70 7.14 16.99
C LEU A 433 19.10 7.76 18.33
N LYS A 434 20.13 8.60 18.33
CA LYS A 434 20.57 9.33 19.52
C LYS A 434 20.09 10.76 19.46
N LEU A 435 19.63 11.27 20.60
CA LEU A 435 19.27 12.67 20.74
C LEU A 435 20.48 13.53 20.34
N ASP A 436 20.24 14.59 19.58
CA ASP A 436 21.25 15.54 19.10
C ASP A 436 22.39 14.96 18.26
N SER A 437 22.26 13.71 17.77
CA SER A 437 23.16 13.17 16.75
C SER A 437 22.86 13.75 15.36
N ASP A 438 23.81 13.69 14.44
CA ASP A 438 23.62 14.14 13.04
C ASP A 438 22.36 13.54 12.40
N LYS A 439 22.07 12.27 12.69
CA LYS A 439 20.85 11.58 12.21
C LYS A 439 19.57 12.17 12.79
N TRP A 440 19.59 12.58 14.07
CA TRP A 440 18.46 13.25 14.71
C TRP A 440 18.26 14.65 14.13
N LEU A 441 19.34 15.42 13.99
CA LEU A 441 19.30 16.75 13.41
C LEU A 441 18.78 16.72 11.97
N PHE A 442 19.26 15.79 11.15
CA PHE A 442 18.75 15.57 9.79
C PHE A 442 17.23 15.30 9.76
N LEU A 443 16.73 14.38 10.59
CA LEU A 443 15.29 14.08 10.64
C LEU A 443 14.46 15.24 11.18
N LYS A 444 15.01 15.98 12.14
CA LYS A 444 14.39 17.18 12.71
C LYS A 444 14.29 18.28 11.65
N GLU A 445 15.37 18.57 10.92
CA GLU A 445 15.40 19.56 9.84
C GLU A 445 14.40 19.20 8.73
N GLN A 446 14.36 17.94 8.30
CA GLN A 446 13.35 17.47 7.34
C GLN A 446 11.91 17.71 7.83
N PHE A 447 11.65 17.49 9.12
CA PHE A 447 10.33 17.76 9.70
C PHE A 447 10.03 19.27 9.75
N GLU A 448 10.98 20.08 10.19
CA GLU A 448 10.80 21.54 10.28
C GLU A 448 10.56 22.15 8.89
N GLU A 449 11.26 21.68 7.86
CA GLU A 449 11.02 22.09 6.47
C GLU A 449 9.63 21.66 5.98
N ALA A 450 9.24 20.40 6.21
CA ALA A 450 7.90 19.92 5.88
C ALA A 450 6.80 20.70 6.62
N TYR A 451 7.06 21.08 7.87
CA TYR A 451 6.12 21.85 8.69
C TYR A 451 5.89 23.25 8.12
N LEU A 452 6.92 23.89 7.57
CA LEU A 452 6.79 25.19 6.90
C LEU A 452 6.03 25.10 5.58
N LEU A 453 6.13 23.97 4.88
CA LEU A 453 5.49 23.74 3.58
C LEU A 453 4.04 23.26 3.67
N LYS A 454 3.60 22.73 4.82
CA LYS A 454 2.28 22.06 4.95
C LYS A 454 1.10 22.94 4.51
N ASP A 455 1.19 24.26 4.69
CA ASP A 455 0.10 25.20 4.37
C ASP A 455 0.09 25.65 2.90
N THR A 456 1.10 25.26 2.11
CA THR A 456 1.28 25.67 0.70
C THR A 456 1.48 24.47 -0.23
N VAL A 457 1.18 23.25 0.24
CA VAL A 457 1.31 22.03 -0.57
C VAL A 457 0.43 22.08 -1.82
N ASN A 458 0.96 21.61 -2.94
CA ASN A 458 0.18 21.46 -4.16
C ASN A 458 -0.72 20.22 -4.05
N THR A 459 -2.03 20.42 -4.06
CA THR A 459 -3.03 19.35 -3.92
C THR A 459 -3.72 18.99 -5.23
N LYS A 460 -3.22 19.54 -6.36
CA LYS A 460 -3.74 19.20 -7.68
C LYS A 460 -3.11 17.91 -8.20
N PRO A 461 -3.91 16.97 -8.73
CA PRO A 461 -3.39 15.77 -9.39
C PRO A 461 -2.40 16.12 -10.50
N TYR A 462 -1.33 15.34 -10.58
CA TYR A 462 -0.37 15.45 -11.69
C TYR A 462 -0.89 14.77 -12.97
N ARG A 463 -1.69 13.71 -12.82
CA ARG A 463 -2.35 13.03 -13.94
C ARG A 463 -3.52 13.84 -14.48
N THR A 464 -3.31 14.45 -15.64
CA THR A 464 -4.27 15.39 -16.25
C THR A 464 -4.58 15.10 -17.73
N GLN A 465 -4.02 14.03 -18.30
CA GLN A 465 -4.19 13.70 -19.73
C GLN A 465 -5.68 13.57 -20.07
N ASN A 466 -6.17 14.34 -21.04
CA ASN A 466 -7.57 14.30 -21.47
C ASN A 466 -7.70 14.14 -22.99
N ARG A 467 -8.02 12.93 -23.45
CA ARG A 467 -8.22 12.59 -24.87
C ARG A 467 -9.50 13.17 -25.48
N MET A 468 -10.44 13.67 -24.66
CA MET A 468 -11.58 14.46 -25.16
C MET A 468 -11.16 15.85 -25.65
N ASN A 469 -10.01 16.37 -25.17
CA ASN A 469 -9.45 17.64 -25.58
C ASN A 469 -7.93 17.52 -25.87
N PRO A 470 -7.54 16.91 -26.99
CA PRO A 470 -6.14 16.57 -27.28
C PRO A 470 -5.21 17.78 -27.43
N GLN A 471 -5.76 18.96 -27.74
CA GLN A 471 -4.98 20.20 -27.83
C GLN A 471 -4.49 20.69 -26.45
N SER A 472 -5.18 20.31 -25.37
CA SER A 472 -4.82 20.73 -24.01
C SER A 472 -3.68 19.92 -23.38
N SER A 473 -3.37 18.74 -23.94
CA SER A 473 -2.44 17.77 -23.35
C SER A 473 -1.07 17.66 -24.05
N ALA A 474 -0.84 18.40 -25.15
CA ALA A 474 0.38 18.28 -25.94
C ALA A 474 1.28 19.53 -25.79
N LEU A 475 2.59 19.32 -25.66
CA LEU A 475 3.57 20.39 -25.86
C LEU A 475 3.43 20.99 -27.27
N PRO A 476 3.66 22.30 -27.45
CA PRO A 476 3.69 22.92 -28.77
C PRO A 476 4.63 22.17 -29.72
N LEU A 477 4.24 22.02 -30.98
CA LEU A 477 5.00 21.27 -32.00
C LEU A 477 6.47 21.76 -32.08
N GLU A 478 6.68 23.06 -31.96
CA GLU A 478 8.00 23.68 -32.02
C GLU A 478 8.92 23.25 -30.86
N GLU A 479 8.39 22.98 -29.68
CA GLU A 479 9.15 22.44 -28.54
C GLU A 479 9.42 20.95 -28.74
N ARG A 480 8.44 20.20 -29.26
CA ARG A 480 8.61 18.77 -29.57
C ARG A 480 9.70 18.51 -30.61
N LEU A 481 9.85 19.40 -31.59
CA LEU A 481 10.85 19.27 -32.66
C LEU A 481 12.27 19.68 -32.23
N LYS A 482 12.42 20.40 -31.11
CA LYS A 482 13.73 20.82 -30.57
C LYS A 482 14.34 19.79 -29.61
N GLY A 483 13.52 18.91 -29.04
CA GLY A 483 13.95 17.89 -28.07
C GLY A 483 14.46 16.59 -28.73
N PRO A 484 15.07 15.68 -27.94
CA PRO A 484 15.33 14.32 -28.39
C PRO A 484 14.01 13.61 -28.73
N PHE A 485 14.09 12.53 -29.52
CA PHE A 485 12.93 11.67 -29.78
C PHE A 485 12.30 11.21 -28.46
N ALA A 486 10.98 11.39 -28.34
CA ALA A 486 10.17 10.89 -27.24
C ALA A 486 8.96 10.16 -27.80
N ASN A 487 8.61 9.02 -27.19
CA ASN A 487 7.40 8.29 -27.52
C ASN A 487 6.15 9.14 -27.20
N GLU A 488 5.10 9.01 -28.01
CA GLU A 488 3.78 9.53 -27.65
C GLU A 488 3.29 8.80 -26.39
N PRO A 489 2.86 9.51 -25.34
CA PRO A 489 2.30 8.87 -24.14
C PRO A 489 1.11 7.97 -24.47
N ASP A 490 1.02 6.81 -23.84
CA ASP A 490 -0.15 5.94 -23.95
C ASP A 490 -1.40 6.65 -23.40
N THR A 491 -2.60 6.21 -23.80
CA THR A 491 -3.83 6.71 -23.18
C THR A 491 -3.94 6.23 -21.73
N ASP A 492 -4.01 7.17 -20.80
CA ASP A 492 -4.24 6.91 -19.38
C ASP A 492 -5.72 6.64 -19.11
N LEU A 493 -6.11 5.37 -19.27
CA LEU A 493 -7.48 4.91 -19.04
C LEU A 493 -7.84 4.81 -17.55
N ASP A 494 -6.89 5.08 -16.65
CA ASP A 494 -7.18 5.18 -15.23
C ASP A 494 -7.92 6.49 -14.91
N LEU A 495 -7.92 7.45 -15.84
CA LEU A 495 -8.71 8.68 -15.78
C LEU A 495 -10.11 8.51 -16.39
N PRO A 496 -11.20 8.94 -15.71
CA PRO A 496 -12.57 8.66 -16.12
C PRO A 496 -12.94 9.22 -17.50
N TRP A 497 -12.54 10.46 -17.78
CA TRP A 497 -12.81 11.11 -19.08
C TRP A 497 -12.10 10.41 -20.25
N ASN A 498 -10.97 9.73 -20.03
CA ASN A 498 -10.32 8.93 -21.07
C ASN A 498 -11.06 7.62 -21.31
N ARG A 499 -11.69 7.04 -20.29
CA ARG A 499 -12.62 5.90 -20.45
C ARG A 499 -13.86 6.31 -21.24
N GLU A 500 -14.46 7.45 -20.90
CA GLU A 500 -15.60 8.01 -21.65
C GLU A 500 -15.25 8.27 -23.11
N TRP A 501 -14.07 8.86 -23.37
CA TRP A 501 -13.54 9.03 -24.72
C TRP A 501 -13.45 7.70 -25.48
N ALA A 502 -12.83 6.68 -24.87
CA ALA A 502 -12.65 5.38 -25.51
C ALA A 502 -14.00 4.72 -25.83
N LEU A 503 -14.96 4.78 -24.90
CA LEU A 503 -16.32 4.27 -25.10
C LEU A 503 -17.08 5.05 -26.18
N ALA A 504 -16.92 6.37 -26.25
CA ALA A 504 -17.53 7.19 -27.29
C ALA A 504 -16.98 6.86 -28.68
N VAL A 505 -15.66 6.63 -28.79
CA VAL A 505 -15.01 6.16 -30.02
C VAL A 505 -15.57 4.79 -30.42
N LEU A 506 -15.61 3.83 -29.49
CA LEU A 506 -16.15 2.50 -29.75
C LEU A 506 -17.62 2.58 -30.19
N ASN A 507 -18.44 3.39 -29.54
CA ASN A 507 -19.85 3.56 -29.88
C ASN A 507 -20.03 4.17 -31.29
N LYS A 508 -19.19 5.15 -31.67
CA LYS A 508 -19.19 5.71 -33.03
C LYS A 508 -18.96 4.62 -34.07
N TRP A 509 -17.92 3.80 -33.91
CA TRP A 509 -17.61 2.72 -34.85
C TRP A 509 -18.64 1.59 -34.84
N LYS A 510 -19.32 1.37 -33.72
CA LYS A 510 -20.38 0.35 -33.60
C LYS A 510 -21.70 0.76 -34.26
N THR A 511 -22.03 2.05 -34.29
CA THR A 511 -23.39 2.52 -34.62
C THR A 511 -23.47 3.50 -35.78
N LYS A 512 -22.41 4.30 -36.00
CA LYS A 512 -22.43 5.42 -36.96
C LYS A 512 -21.59 5.13 -38.19
N VAL A 513 -20.55 4.32 -38.09
CA VAL A 513 -19.65 4.01 -39.21
C VAL A 513 -20.02 2.66 -39.82
N ASN A 514 -20.17 2.61 -41.14
CA ASN A 514 -20.40 1.39 -41.90
C ASN A 514 -19.96 1.58 -43.37
N ALA A 515 -19.99 0.50 -44.14
CA ALA A 515 -19.59 0.50 -45.55
C ALA A 515 -20.33 1.52 -46.44
N THR A 516 -21.53 1.97 -46.07
CA THR A 516 -22.27 2.97 -46.87
C THR A 516 -21.78 4.40 -46.66
N ASN A 517 -21.16 4.71 -45.52
CA ASN A 517 -20.74 6.07 -45.17
C ASN A 517 -19.25 6.20 -44.84
N PHE A 518 -18.49 5.12 -44.95
CA PHE A 518 -17.05 5.11 -44.83
C PHE A 518 -16.44 4.24 -45.93
N VAL A 519 -16.14 4.90 -47.05
CA VAL A 519 -15.51 4.32 -48.24
C VAL A 519 -14.05 4.77 -48.26
N VAL A 520 -13.12 3.84 -48.38
CA VAL A 520 -11.68 4.11 -48.40
C VAL A 520 -11.20 4.17 -49.85
N PRO A 521 -10.94 5.37 -50.41
CA PRO A 521 -10.51 5.49 -51.80
C PRO A 521 -9.04 5.07 -51.98
N VAL A 522 -8.65 4.82 -53.24
CA VAL A 522 -7.23 4.71 -53.58
C VAL A 522 -6.64 6.11 -53.63
N GLN A 523 -5.52 6.33 -52.93
CA GLN A 523 -4.78 7.59 -53.00
C GLN A 523 -3.64 7.49 -54.02
N ILE A 524 -3.69 8.33 -55.06
CA ILE A 524 -2.65 8.44 -56.10
C ILE A 524 -2.14 9.87 -56.09
N GLY A 525 -0.97 10.09 -55.50
CA GLY A 525 -0.46 11.43 -55.24
C GLY A 525 -1.40 12.19 -54.28
N ASP A 526 -1.86 13.36 -54.68
CA ASP A 526 -2.79 14.23 -53.94
C ASP A 526 -4.26 13.96 -54.25
N LYS A 527 -4.58 13.00 -55.12
CA LYS A 527 -5.95 12.70 -55.56
C LYS A 527 -6.46 11.39 -54.98
N GLU A 528 -7.68 11.43 -54.47
CA GLU A 528 -8.46 10.27 -54.10
C GLU A 528 -9.30 9.80 -55.30
N VAL A 529 -9.24 8.50 -55.61
CA VAL A 529 -9.95 7.90 -56.75
C VAL A 529 -10.76 6.69 -56.29
N LEU A 530 -12.06 6.72 -56.56
CA LEU A 530 -12.93 5.55 -56.40
C LEU A 530 -12.82 4.65 -57.63
N THR A 531 -12.62 3.35 -57.40
CA THR A 531 -12.52 2.37 -58.49
C THR A 531 -13.78 1.51 -58.58
N MET A 532 -13.95 0.81 -59.70
CA MET A 532 -15.05 -0.14 -59.88
C MET A 532 -14.85 -1.43 -59.05
N ASN A 533 -13.63 -1.71 -58.59
CA ASN A 533 -13.31 -2.92 -57.82
C ASN A 533 -13.37 -2.61 -56.32
N LYS A 534 -14.55 -2.79 -55.73
CA LYS A 534 -14.84 -2.50 -54.32
C LYS A 534 -14.72 -3.76 -53.47
N ARG A 535 -14.27 -3.61 -52.22
CA ARG A 535 -14.16 -4.74 -51.27
C ARG A 535 -14.61 -4.31 -49.89
N THR A 536 -15.66 -4.93 -49.41
CA THR A 536 -16.13 -4.69 -48.06
C THR A 536 -15.22 -5.33 -47.02
N TYR A 537 -14.89 -4.58 -45.97
CA TYR A 537 -14.20 -5.10 -44.80
C TYR A 537 -15.18 -5.33 -43.66
N THR A 538 -15.23 -6.56 -43.18
CA THR A 538 -16.19 -6.99 -42.15
C THR A 538 -15.56 -7.04 -40.76
N ASP A 539 -16.35 -6.72 -39.73
CA ASP A 539 -15.94 -6.89 -38.33
C ASP A 539 -15.85 -8.37 -37.97
N ARG A 540 -14.61 -8.84 -37.76
CA ARG A 540 -14.32 -10.23 -37.38
C ARG A 540 -14.86 -10.61 -36.00
N SER A 541 -15.11 -9.64 -35.13
CA SER A 541 -15.63 -9.87 -33.78
C SER A 541 -17.14 -10.07 -33.75
N ARG A 542 -17.83 -9.84 -34.88
CA ARG A 542 -19.29 -9.94 -35.02
C ARG A 542 -19.69 -10.90 -36.13
N GLU A 543 -18.96 -12.01 -36.27
CA GLU A 543 -19.22 -13.05 -37.26
C GLU A 543 -19.31 -12.52 -38.71
N ASN A 544 -18.63 -11.42 -39.02
CA ASN A 544 -18.73 -10.72 -40.30
C ASN A 544 -20.15 -10.19 -40.64
N GLN A 545 -21.04 -10.02 -39.66
CA GLN A 545 -22.38 -9.47 -39.86
C GLN A 545 -22.40 -7.94 -40.04
N VAL A 546 -21.26 -7.27 -39.79
CA VAL A 546 -21.15 -5.82 -39.87
C VAL A 546 -20.05 -5.44 -40.85
N ASP A 547 -20.47 -4.78 -41.91
CA ASP A 547 -19.60 -4.17 -42.92
C ASP A 547 -19.11 -2.82 -42.42
N VAL A 548 -17.84 -2.75 -42.03
CA VAL A 548 -17.24 -1.58 -41.36
C VAL A 548 -16.87 -0.49 -42.37
N CYS A 549 -16.29 -0.89 -43.50
CA CYS A 549 -15.91 0.02 -44.58
C CYS A 549 -15.94 -0.68 -45.95
N GLU A 550 -15.98 0.10 -47.02
CA GLU A 550 -15.89 -0.36 -48.42
C GLU A 550 -14.61 0.15 -49.11
#